data_AF-Q9Y1I8-F1
#
_entry.id   AF-Q9Y1I8-F1
#
_cell.length_a   1.000
_cell.length_b   1.000
_cell.length_c   1.000
_cell.angle_alpha   90.00
_cell.angle_beta   90.00
_cell.angle_gamma   90.00
#
_symmetry.space_group_name_H-M   'P 1'
#
loop_
_entity.id
_entity.type
_entity.pdbx_description
1 polymer ?
#
loop_
_entity_poly.entity_id
_entity_poly.type
_entity_poly.pdbx_seq_one_letter_code
_entity_poly.pdbx_strand_id
1 'polypeptide(L)'
;ALQWTDVSGRYVKIVRHGNVFFGNTEEVWIKGTLIHELDKKANAYCQKHPTIRMYRDYMLYQGRQKLYNSWNNWSQWFAREIKKLGRSPTRNDYVNLARRLGRDVFMRHLYEAAWKYKLKLNPDKRNMLRIPIYKFPVRGVGRFA
;
A
#
# COMPACT_ATOMS: atom_id res chain seq x y z
N ALA A 1 7.97 11.90 7.93
CA ALA A 1 8.54 13.25 8.09
C ALA A 1 7.54 14.05 8.90
N LEU A 2 7.98 14.52 10.07
CA LEU A 2 7.23 15.42 10.94
C LEU A 2 7.00 16.73 10.19
N GLN A 3 5.74 17.08 9.91
CA GLN A 3 5.41 18.42 9.43
C GLN A 3 5.39 19.33 10.65
N TRP A 4 6.50 20.03 10.86
CA TRP A 4 6.56 21.26 11.61
C TRP A 4 5.80 22.32 10.82
N THR A 5 4.49 22.39 11.03
CA THR A 5 3.70 23.55 10.64
C THR A 5 2.70 23.84 11.74
N ASP A 6 2.93 25.01 12.32
CA ASP A 6 1.99 25.88 13.04
C ASP A 6 1.79 25.67 14.54
N VAL A 7 2.76 26.25 15.25
CA VAL A 7 2.55 27.03 16.47
C VAL A 7 1.53 28.16 16.19
N SER A 8 0.24 27.92 16.43
CA SER A 8 -0.71 28.91 16.97
C SER A 8 -2.03 28.21 17.29
N GLY A 9 -2.63 28.53 18.46
CA GLY A 9 -3.78 27.85 19.07
C GLY A 9 -5.12 27.97 18.34
N ARG A 10 -5.18 27.71 17.04
CA ARG A 10 -6.42 27.44 16.30
C ARG A 10 -6.58 25.94 16.16
N TYR A 11 -7.66 25.40 16.69
CA TYR A 11 -8.06 23.99 16.55
C TYR A 11 -7.88 23.55 15.09
N VAL A 12 -6.81 22.80 14.81
CA VAL A 12 -6.66 22.11 13.53
C VAL A 12 -7.80 21.11 13.50
N LYS A 13 -8.85 21.42 12.74
CA LYS A 13 -9.93 20.49 12.47
C LYS A 13 -9.26 19.30 11.78
N ILE A 14 -9.00 18.23 12.52
CA ILE A 14 -8.47 16.98 11.96
C ILE A 14 -9.57 16.47 11.04
N VAL A 15 -9.52 16.86 9.77
CA VAL A 15 -10.42 16.33 8.77
C VAL A 15 -10.01 14.89 8.58
N ARG A 16 -10.72 13.98 9.26
CA ARG A 16 -10.60 12.54 9.04
C ARG A 16 -11.20 12.26 7.67
N HIS A 17 -10.40 12.44 6.63
CA HIS A 17 -10.74 11.94 5.32
C HIS A 17 -10.84 10.42 5.43
N GLY A 18 -12.05 9.89 5.21
CA GLY A 18 -12.30 8.46 5.08
C GLY A 18 -11.64 7.91 3.82
N ASN A 19 -11.63 6.59 3.66
CA ASN A 19 -11.19 5.99 2.42
C ASN A 19 -12.07 6.46 1.25
N VAL A 20 -11.47 6.70 0.10
CA VAL A 20 -12.25 6.88 -1.14
C VAL A 20 -12.59 5.52 -1.70
N PHE A 21 -13.88 5.27 -1.90
CA PHE A 21 -14.36 4.07 -2.58
C PHE A 21 -14.48 4.36 -4.08
N PHE A 22 -13.85 3.52 -4.91
CA PHE A 22 -13.84 3.66 -6.37
C PHE A 22 -14.81 2.70 -7.09
N GLY A 23 -15.42 1.77 -6.36
CA GLY A 23 -16.11 0.61 -6.93
C GLY A 23 -15.30 -0.67 -6.73
N ASN A 24 -15.99 -1.82 -6.71
CA ASN A 24 -15.35 -3.11 -6.46
C ASN A 24 -14.33 -3.48 -7.54
N THR A 25 -14.64 -3.19 -8.80
CA THR A 25 -13.81 -3.54 -9.96
C THR A 25 -12.54 -2.68 -10.03
N GLU A 26 -12.69 -1.38 -9.84
CA GLU A 26 -11.62 -0.39 -9.87
C GLU A 26 -10.66 -0.61 -8.71
N GLU A 27 -11.18 -0.88 -7.51
CA GLU A 27 -10.33 -1.22 -6.36
C GLU A 27 -9.51 -2.49 -6.61
N VAL A 28 -10.08 -3.51 -7.25
CA VAL A 28 -9.33 -4.72 -7.62
C VAL A 28 -8.18 -4.38 -8.57
N TRP A 29 -8.42 -3.53 -9.58
CA TRP A 29 -7.37 -3.10 -10.51
C TRP A 29 -6.25 -2.33 -9.80
N ILE A 30 -6.61 -1.39 -8.92
CA ILE A 30 -5.65 -0.58 -8.17
C ILE A 30 -4.84 -1.45 -7.21
N LYS A 31 -5.52 -2.19 -6.32
CA LYS A 31 -4.88 -3.02 -5.29
C LYS A 31 -4.03 -4.11 -5.91
N GLY A 32 -4.55 -4.77 -6.95
CA GLY A 32 -3.84 -5.83 -7.66
C GLY A 32 -2.57 -5.33 -8.32
N THR A 33 -2.65 -4.19 -9.01
CA THR A 33 -1.48 -3.59 -9.66
C THR A 33 -0.45 -3.11 -8.63
N LEU A 34 -0.88 -2.54 -7.50
CA LEU A 34 0.00 -2.13 -6.41
C LEU A 34 0.75 -3.32 -5.82
N ILE A 35 0.02 -4.38 -5.44
CA ILE A 35 0.65 -5.59 -4.87
C ILE A 35 1.63 -6.20 -5.87
N HIS A 36 1.27 -6.27 -7.14
CA HIS A 36 2.17 -6.77 -8.19
C HIS A 36 3.51 -5.99 -8.24
N GLU A 37 3.47 -4.66 -8.21
CA GLU A 37 4.70 -3.86 -8.23
C GLU A 37 5.50 -3.97 -6.92
N LEU A 38 4.84 -4.11 -5.76
CA LEU A 38 5.51 -4.35 -4.48
C LEU A 38 6.17 -5.74 -4.43
N ASP A 39 5.50 -6.77 -4.96
CA ASP A 39 6.01 -8.13 -5.04
C ASP A 39 7.22 -8.22 -5.98
N LYS A 40 7.19 -7.49 -7.12
CA LYS A 40 8.36 -7.31 -7.99
C LYS A 40 9.56 -6.74 -7.24
N LYS A 41 9.36 -5.73 -6.39
CA LYS A 41 10.45 -5.15 -5.58
C LYS A 41 11.03 -6.17 -4.61
N ALA A 42 10.19 -6.96 -3.95
CA ALA A 42 10.66 -8.03 -3.06
C ALA A 42 11.47 -9.10 -3.83
N ASN A 43 10.98 -9.52 -5.00
CA ASN A 43 11.67 -10.47 -5.87
C ASN A 43 13.02 -9.93 -6.36
N ALA A 44 13.04 -8.69 -6.87
CA ALA A 44 14.27 -8.04 -7.32
C ALA A 44 15.28 -7.86 -6.18
N TYR A 45 14.81 -7.57 -4.96
CA TYR A 45 15.67 -7.46 -3.79
C TYR A 45 16.29 -8.80 -3.39
N CYS A 46 15.51 -9.89 -3.43
CA CYS A 46 16.00 -11.26 -3.20
C CYS A 46 16.96 -11.75 -4.30
N GLN A 47 16.77 -11.33 -5.54
CA GLN A 47 17.70 -11.65 -6.64
C GLN A 47 19.07 -11.00 -6.41
N LYS A 48 19.10 -9.75 -5.93
CA LYS A 48 20.35 -9.04 -5.60
C LYS A 48 21.02 -9.56 -4.33
N HIS A 49 20.27 -10.21 -3.43
CA HIS A 49 20.76 -10.68 -2.14
C HIS A 49 20.26 -12.13 -1.91
N PRO A 50 20.97 -13.15 -2.40
CA PRO A 50 20.51 -14.54 -2.30
C PRO A 50 20.34 -15.03 -0.86
N THR A 51 21.17 -14.54 0.08
CA THR A 51 21.15 -14.94 1.50
C THR A 51 19.85 -14.60 2.22
N ILE A 52 19.13 -13.57 1.76
CA ILE A 52 17.88 -13.12 2.39
C ILE A 52 16.63 -13.72 1.73
N ARG A 53 16.79 -14.55 0.69
CA ARG A 53 15.68 -15.17 -0.06
C ARG A 53 14.73 -15.98 0.84
N MET A 54 15.22 -16.54 1.94
CA MET A 54 14.39 -17.23 2.93
C MET A 54 13.32 -16.34 3.58
N TYR A 55 13.51 -15.01 3.57
CA TYR A 55 12.56 -14.02 4.10
C TYR A 55 11.60 -13.48 3.03
N ARG A 56 11.65 -14.01 1.80
CA ARG A 56 10.85 -13.52 0.67
C ARG A 56 9.37 -13.42 1.01
N ASP A 57 8.77 -14.47 1.58
CA ASP A 57 7.34 -14.46 1.87
C ASP A 57 6.98 -13.41 2.95
N TYR A 58 7.91 -13.11 3.86
CA TYR A 58 7.75 -12.00 4.81
C TYR A 58 7.79 -10.64 4.09
N MET A 59 8.65 -10.48 3.09
CA MET A 59 8.72 -9.27 2.26
C MET A 59 7.44 -9.06 1.44
N LEU A 60 6.86 -10.13 0.89
CA LEU A 60 5.54 -10.09 0.23
C LEU A 60 4.44 -9.67 1.21
N TYR A 61 4.51 -10.19 2.44
CA TYR A 61 3.59 -9.80 3.51
C TYR A 61 3.72 -8.31 3.83
N GLN A 62 4.95 -7.79 3.92
CA GLN A 62 5.17 -6.36 4.13
C GLN A 62 4.58 -5.50 3.00
N GLY A 63 4.58 -5.99 1.75
CA GLY A 63 3.89 -5.33 0.64
C GLY A 63 2.38 -5.20 0.89
N ARG A 64 1.73 -6.30 1.26
CA ARG A 64 0.30 -6.33 1.61
C ARG A 64 -0.02 -5.48 2.85
N GLN A 65 0.81 -5.56 3.89
CA GLN A 65 0.68 -4.75 5.10
C GLN A 65 0.83 -3.25 4.80
N LYS A 66 1.74 -2.89 3.88
CA LYS A 66 1.93 -1.51 3.44
C LYS A 66 0.69 -0.98 2.73
N LEU A 67 0.10 -1.76 1.82
CA LEU A 67 -1.18 -1.43 1.18
C LEU A 67 -2.27 -1.21 2.24
N TYR A 68 -2.47 -2.17 3.14
CA TYR A 68 -3.48 -2.09 4.20
C TYR A 68 -3.35 -0.81 5.03
N ASN A 69 -2.15 -0.50 5.51
CA ASN A 69 -1.89 0.65 6.37
C ASN A 69 -1.94 1.99 5.63
N SER A 70 -1.58 2.01 4.34
CA SER A 70 -1.46 3.25 3.56
C SER A 70 -2.67 3.54 2.70
N TRP A 71 -3.68 2.66 2.69
CA TRP A 71 -4.82 2.76 1.78
C TRP A 71 -5.58 4.07 1.89
N ASN A 72 -5.78 4.60 3.10
CA ASN A 72 -6.44 5.90 3.25
C ASN A 72 -5.70 7.01 2.47
N ASN A 73 -4.38 7.11 2.69
CA ASN A 73 -3.56 8.11 2.02
C ASN A 73 -3.50 7.88 0.50
N TRP A 74 -3.38 6.62 0.09
CA TRP A 74 -3.28 6.26 -1.33
C TRP A 74 -4.61 6.48 -2.06
N SER A 75 -5.74 6.05 -1.51
CA SER A 75 -7.06 6.27 -2.11
C SER A 75 -7.37 7.76 -2.27
N GLN A 76 -7.04 8.60 -1.28
CA GLN A 76 -7.17 10.06 -1.39
C GLN A 76 -6.25 10.66 -2.46
N TRP A 77 -5.01 10.17 -2.58
CA TRP A 77 -4.12 10.57 -3.66
C TRP A 77 -4.67 10.17 -5.04
N PHE A 78 -5.15 8.93 -5.18
CA PHE A 78 -5.77 8.44 -6.42
C PHE A 78 -6.96 9.30 -6.85
N ALA A 79 -7.85 9.64 -5.92
CA ALA A 79 -9.02 10.45 -6.22
C ALA A 79 -8.63 11.84 -6.77
N ARG A 80 -7.58 12.44 -6.21
CA ARG A 80 -7.03 13.71 -6.70
C ARG A 80 -6.42 13.57 -8.10
N GLU A 81 -5.65 12.52 -8.35
CA GLU A 81 -5.05 12.30 -9.68
C GLU A 81 -6.11 12.00 -10.75
N ILE A 82 -7.14 11.22 -10.42
CA ILE A 82 -8.24 10.93 -11.35
C ILE A 82 -9.05 12.19 -11.67
N LYS A 83 -9.33 13.03 -10.66
CA LYS A 83 -10.06 14.29 -10.86
C LYS A 83 -9.34 15.22 -11.84
N LYS A 84 -7.99 15.20 -11.86
CA LYS A 84 -7.18 16.00 -12.79
C LYS A 84 -7.34 15.59 -14.25
N LEU A 85 -7.85 14.39 -14.55
CA LEU A 85 -8.00 13.94 -15.93
C LEU A 85 -9.05 14.74 -16.71
N GLY A 86 -10.01 15.39 -16.03
CA GLY A 86 -11.06 16.18 -16.69
C GLY A 86 -12.02 15.35 -17.57
N ARG A 87 -11.94 14.02 -17.50
CA ARG A 87 -12.77 13.06 -18.24
C ARG A 87 -13.09 11.85 -17.37
N SER A 88 -14.01 11.00 -17.83
CA SER A 88 -14.27 9.71 -17.20
C SER A 88 -13.00 8.84 -17.20
N PRO A 89 -12.60 8.29 -16.04
CA PRO A 89 -11.42 7.44 -15.93
C PRO A 89 -11.68 6.08 -16.57
N THR A 90 -10.66 5.57 -17.25
CA THR A 90 -10.64 4.22 -17.84
C THR A 90 -9.85 3.27 -16.96
N ARG A 91 -9.99 1.96 -17.21
CA ARG A 91 -9.16 0.92 -16.58
C ARG A 91 -7.67 1.24 -16.62
N ASN A 92 -7.18 1.71 -17.77
CA ASN A 92 -5.75 1.98 -17.97
C ASN A 92 -5.26 3.14 -17.09
N ASP A 93 -6.11 4.13 -16.81
CA ASP A 93 -5.75 5.24 -15.92
C ASP A 93 -5.50 4.74 -14.49
N TYR A 94 -6.42 3.92 -13.97
CA TYR A 94 -6.26 3.29 -12.65
C TYR A 94 -5.00 2.43 -12.57
N VAL A 95 -4.78 1.58 -13.58
CA VAL A 95 -3.61 0.68 -13.62
C VAL A 95 -2.31 1.47 -13.74
N ASN A 96 -2.25 2.50 -14.58
CA ASN A 96 -1.03 3.30 -14.76
C ASN A 96 -0.70 4.11 -13.50
N LEU A 97 -1.69 4.72 -12.85
CA LEU A 97 -1.51 5.41 -11.57
C LEU A 97 -1.06 4.44 -10.48
N ALA A 98 -1.66 3.25 -10.40
CA ALA A 98 -1.25 2.21 -9.45
C ALA A 98 0.17 1.72 -9.69
N ARG A 99 0.55 1.54 -10.96
CA ARG A 99 1.90 1.15 -11.32
C ARG A 99 2.90 2.22 -10.94
N ARG A 100 2.60 3.50 -11.21
CA ARG A 100 3.44 4.63 -10.82
C ARG A 100 3.63 4.67 -9.31
N LEU A 101 2.54 4.67 -8.56
CA LEU A 101 2.60 4.69 -7.10
C LEU A 101 3.38 3.48 -6.56
N GLY A 102 3.10 2.28 -7.05
CA GLY A 102 3.80 1.05 -6.67
C GLY A 102 5.30 1.11 -6.90
N ARG A 103 5.75 1.75 -7.99
CA ARG A 103 7.19 1.99 -8.27
C ARG A 103 7.80 3.03 -7.34
N ASP A 104 7.07 4.08 -6.98
CA ASP A 104 7.55 5.15 -6.11
C ASP A 104 7.60 4.73 -4.63
N VAL A 105 6.82 3.70 -4.23
CA VAL A 105 6.87 3.19 -2.86
C VAL A 105 8.25 2.60 -2.55
N PHE A 106 8.90 3.20 -1.56
CA PHE A 106 10.16 2.73 -1.02
C PHE A 106 9.94 1.58 -0.02
N MET A 107 10.43 0.37 -0.35
CA MET A 107 10.25 -0.83 0.47
C MET A 107 11.56 -1.40 1.04
N ARG A 108 12.72 -0.95 0.55
CA ARG A 108 14.04 -1.52 0.89
C ARG A 108 14.28 -1.60 2.40
N HIS A 109 14.00 -0.52 3.13
CA HIS A 109 14.16 -0.46 4.58
C HIS A 109 13.33 -1.52 5.32
N LEU A 110 12.15 -1.88 4.81
CA LEU A 110 11.31 -2.93 5.40
C LEU A 110 11.92 -4.31 5.17
N TYR A 111 12.47 -4.56 3.99
CA TYR A 111 13.12 -5.83 3.65
C TYR A 111 14.40 -6.04 4.47
N GLU A 112 15.20 -4.99 4.64
CA GLU A 112 16.38 -5.00 5.51
C GLU A 112 15.98 -5.29 6.96
N ALA A 113 14.90 -4.68 7.46
CA ALA A 113 14.39 -4.95 8.79
C ALA A 113 13.93 -6.42 8.95
N ALA A 114 13.30 -7.01 7.94
CA ALA A 114 12.86 -8.41 7.98
C ALA A 114 14.05 -9.35 8.20
N TRP A 115 15.15 -9.11 7.50
CA TRP A 115 16.38 -9.88 7.66
C TRP A 115 17.09 -9.58 8.99
N LYS A 116 17.32 -8.30 9.32
CA LYS A 116 18.04 -7.86 10.51
C LYS A 116 17.42 -8.41 11.80
N TYR A 117 16.09 -8.37 11.90
CA TYR A 117 15.36 -8.84 13.07
C TYR A 117 14.88 -10.29 12.95
N LYS A 118 15.34 -11.02 11.92
CA LYS A 118 15.01 -12.45 11.68
C LYS A 118 13.49 -12.71 11.77
N LEU A 119 12.69 -11.82 11.18
CA LEU A 119 11.24 -11.84 11.34
C LEU A 119 10.64 -13.07 10.65
N LYS A 120 9.68 -13.72 11.33
CA LYS A 120 9.00 -14.91 10.84
C LYS A 120 7.51 -14.65 10.60
N LEU A 121 6.96 -15.36 9.63
CA LEU A 121 5.53 -15.41 9.39
C LEU A 121 4.84 -16.26 10.47
N ASN A 122 3.88 -15.68 11.17
CA ASN A 122 2.92 -16.41 11.99
C ASN A 122 1.70 -16.81 11.11
N PRO A 123 0.77 -17.62 11.63
CA PRO A 123 -0.43 -18.02 10.88
C PRO A 123 -1.24 -16.84 10.31
N ASP A 124 -1.43 -15.77 11.07
CA ASP A 124 -2.21 -14.60 10.63
C ASP A 124 -1.57 -13.89 9.44
N LYS A 125 -0.24 -13.70 9.48
CA LYS A 125 0.51 -13.10 8.37
C LYS A 125 0.43 -13.98 7.13
N ARG A 126 0.48 -15.31 7.28
CA ARG A 126 0.28 -16.25 6.16
C ARG A 126 -1.13 -16.18 5.60
N ASN A 127 -2.14 -16.06 6.46
CA ASN A 127 -3.53 -15.90 6.04
C ASN A 127 -3.68 -14.64 5.19
N MET A 128 -3.07 -13.52 5.61
CA MET A 128 -3.07 -12.28 4.83
C MET A 128 -2.43 -12.44 3.44
N LEU A 129 -1.40 -13.29 3.29
CA LEU A 129 -0.82 -13.61 1.99
C LEU A 129 -1.77 -14.41 1.08
N ARG A 130 -2.72 -15.16 1.66
CA ARG A 130 -3.65 -16.02 0.93
C ARG A 130 -4.96 -15.31 0.56
N ILE A 131 -5.23 -14.14 1.16
CA ILE A 131 -6.42 -13.37 0.83
C ILE A 131 -6.33 -12.92 -0.64
N PRO A 132 -7.30 -13.30 -1.49
CA PRO A 132 -7.30 -12.85 -2.86
C PRO A 132 -7.61 -11.35 -2.92
N ILE A 133 -7.08 -10.65 -3.93
CA ILE A 133 -7.13 -9.18 -4.02
C ILE A 133 -8.56 -8.62 -3.88
N TYR A 134 -9.54 -9.28 -4.48
CA TYR A 134 -10.94 -8.87 -4.43
C TYR A 134 -11.61 -9.01 -3.05
N LYS A 135 -11.02 -9.81 -2.14
CA LYS A 135 -11.42 -9.90 -0.73
C LYS A 135 -10.44 -9.19 0.19
N PHE A 136 -9.41 -8.52 -0.35
CA PHE A 136 -8.35 -7.95 0.48
C PHE A 136 -8.88 -6.78 1.28
N PRO A 137 -8.87 -6.87 2.63
CA PRO A 137 -9.42 -5.83 3.46
C PRO A 137 -8.56 -4.56 3.32
N VAL A 138 -9.21 -3.41 3.42
CA VAL A 138 -8.53 -2.13 3.56
C VAL A 138 -8.89 -1.54 4.90
N ARG A 139 -7.92 -0.89 5.55
CA ARG A 139 -8.15 -0.29 6.86
C ARG A 139 -9.20 0.80 6.76
N GLY A 140 -10.36 0.62 7.40
CA GLY A 140 -11.38 1.65 7.54
C GLY A 140 -10.92 2.78 8.46
N VAL A 141 -11.36 4.01 8.18
CA VAL A 141 -11.10 5.17 9.05
C VAL A 141 -12.33 5.37 9.94
N GLY A 142 -12.35 4.75 11.12
CA GLY A 142 -13.51 4.76 12.02
C GLY A 142 -13.13 4.37 13.45
N ARG A 143 -13.98 4.76 14.43
CA ARG A 143 -13.71 4.82 15.89
C ARG A 143 -13.28 3.49 16.56
N PHE A 144 -13.27 2.37 15.82
CA PHE A 144 -12.91 1.02 16.30
C PHE A 144 -12.17 0.19 15.23
N ALA A 145 -11.22 0.79 14.50
CA ALA A 145 -10.29 0.09 13.61
C ALA A 145 -8.92 -0.18 14.28
#